data_AF-A0A090I5C7-F1
#
_entry.id   AF-A0A090I5C7-F1
#
_cell.length_a   1.000
_cell.length_b   1.000
_cell.length_c   1.000
_cell.angle_alpha   90.00
_cell.angle_beta   90.00
_cell.angle_gamma   90.00
#
_symmetry.space_group_name_H-M   'P 1'
#
loop_
_entity.id
_entity.type
_entity.pdbx_description
1 polymer ?
#
loop_
_entity_poly.entity_id
_entity_poly.type
_entity_poly.pdbx_seq_one_letter_code
_entity_poly.pdbx_strand_id
1 'polypeptide(L)'
;MRYHLIALYLSCSSLAVNATPWESMQVPTEQSIESIGSYANGCLEGADALPLTGIGYQVVRSERKRYFAHSETINFIKDLARISKKDFNKQLLIADVSLPKGGRFSHGHSSHQTGLDVDIWLRLLDQPLTEAELKQPYSISLVDKPTDSIRNEFWQSEHFDLIKAAAQDERVARIFVNSIIKEKLCEQETNDSQWLRKVRPWWGHSSHMHVRLNCPKEDDSCINQAKPPEGDGCGYEAKSWRLNPTPQKKKKAPPVMPPQCIKMLGVAENNKS
;
A
#
# COMPACT_ATOMS: atom_id res chain seq x y z
N MET A 1 -27.70 -58.58 -1.97
CA MET A 1 -27.16 -57.29 -1.48
C MET A 1 -25.85 -57.02 -2.21
N ARG A 2 -25.81 -56.07 -3.15
CA ARG A 2 -24.58 -55.61 -3.82
C ARG A 2 -24.40 -54.13 -3.48
N TYR A 3 -23.37 -53.83 -2.70
CA TYR A 3 -22.98 -52.47 -2.35
C TYR A 3 -22.21 -51.87 -3.53
N HIS A 4 -22.73 -50.80 -4.12
CA HIS A 4 -21.98 -50.00 -5.09
C HIS A 4 -21.15 -48.96 -4.33
N LEU A 5 -19.82 -49.10 -4.38
CA LEU A 5 -18.89 -48.03 -3.99
C LEU A 5 -18.98 -46.91 -5.03
N ILE A 6 -19.41 -45.72 -4.60
CA ILE A 6 -19.31 -44.50 -5.38
C ILE A 6 -17.94 -43.88 -5.08
N ALA A 7 -17.04 -43.91 -6.06
CA ALA A 7 -15.77 -43.20 -6.00
C ALA A 7 -16.02 -41.71 -6.27
N LEU A 8 -15.85 -40.89 -5.22
CA LEU A 8 -15.94 -39.43 -5.33
C LEU A 8 -14.61 -38.90 -5.90
N TYR A 9 -14.59 -38.55 -7.18
CA TYR A 9 -13.46 -37.84 -7.78
C TYR A 9 -13.47 -36.40 -7.31
N LEU A 10 -12.57 -36.05 -6.40
CA LEU A 10 -12.34 -34.68 -5.95
C LEU A 10 -11.54 -33.95 -7.04
N SER A 11 -12.24 -33.21 -7.90
CA SER A 11 -11.62 -32.31 -8.87
C SER A 11 -11.02 -31.11 -8.15
N CYS A 12 -9.70 -31.13 -7.97
CA CYS A 12 -8.95 -30.00 -7.44
C CYS A 12 -8.93 -28.89 -8.52
N SER A 13 -9.88 -27.98 -8.44
CA SER A 13 -9.91 -26.79 -9.31
C SER A 13 -8.87 -25.80 -8.78
N SER A 14 -7.68 -25.80 -9.37
CA SER A 14 -6.68 -24.76 -9.13
C SER A 14 -7.27 -23.44 -9.64
N LEU A 15 -7.57 -22.50 -8.74
CA LEU A 15 -7.88 -21.13 -9.12
C LEU A 15 -6.60 -20.52 -9.71
N ALA A 16 -6.47 -20.58 -11.04
CA ALA A 16 -5.42 -19.87 -11.74
C ALA A 16 -5.63 -18.37 -11.50
N VAL A 17 -4.70 -17.78 -10.77
CA VAL A 17 -4.56 -16.35 -10.67
C VAL A 17 -4.19 -15.86 -12.06
N ASN A 18 -5.12 -15.21 -12.75
CA ASN A 18 -4.78 -14.58 -14.02
C ASN A 18 -3.99 -13.30 -13.73
N ALA A 19 -2.71 -13.31 -14.12
CA ALA A 19 -1.88 -12.11 -14.14
C ALA A 19 -2.56 -11.01 -14.95
N THR A 20 -2.44 -9.76 -14.52
CA THR A 20 -2.94 -8.63 -15.33
C THR A 20 -1.99 -8.36 -16.50
N PRO A 21 -2.44 -7.73 -17.59
CA PRO A 21 -1.55 -7.30 -18.67
C PRO A 21 -0.40 -6.40 -18.19
N TRP A 22 -0.57 -5.72 -17.06
CA TRP A 22 0.47 -4.89 -16.46
C TRP A 22 1.62 -5.72 -15.89
N GLU A 23 1.35 -6.90 -15.33
CA GLU A 23 2.37 -7.74 -14.70
C GLU A 23 3.30 -8.40 -15.73
N SER A 24 2.93 -8.43 -17.02
CA SER A 24 3.84 -8.84 -18.10
C SER A 24 4.78 -7.72 -18.56
N MET A 25 4.58 -6.47 -18.12
CA MET A 25 5.41 -5.33 -18.48
C MET A 25 6.59 -5.19 -17.52
N GLN A 26 7.72 -5.76 -17.90
CA GLN A 26 8.84 -5.99 -17.01
C GLN A 26 9.80 -4.80 -16.84
N VAL A 27 9.67 -3.76 -17.66
CA VAL A 27 10.56 -2.59 -17.66
C VAL A 27 9.76 -1.28 -17.70
N PRO A 28 10.27 -0.19 -17.09
CA PRO A 28 9.67 1.13 -17.19
C PRO A 28 9.57 1.61 -18.64
N THR A 29 8.79 2.66 -18.85
CA THR A 29 8.79 3.35 -20.13
C THR A 29 9.97 4.33 -20.24
N GLU A 30 10.32 4.75 -21.46
CA GLU A 30 11.43 5.69 -21.71
C GLU A 30 11.01 7.17 -21.64
N GLN A 31 9.70 7.43 -21.52
CA GLN A 31 9.14 8.76 -21.33
C GLN A 31 9.60 9.39 -20.01
N SER A 32 9.42 10.71 -19.91
CA SER A 32 9.53 11.42 -18.65
C SER A 32 8.59 10.84 -17.59
N ILE A 33 8.98 10.97 -16.31
CA ILE A 33 8.18 10.49 -15.19
C ILE A 33 6.81 11.20 -15.19
N GLU A 34 5.72 10.44 -15.13
CA GLU A 34 4.37 10.98 -14.96
C GLU A 34 3.43 9.92 -14.33
N SER A 35 2.79 10.29 -13.23
CA SER A 35 1.67 9.54 -12.66
C SER A 35 0.38 9.85 -13.41
N ILE A 36 -0.27 8.83 -14.00
CA ILE A 36 -1.43 9.04 -14.86
C ILE A 36 -2.69 8.42 -14.26
N GLY A 37 -3.76 9.21 -14.16
CA GLY A 37 -5.06 8.78 -13.68
C GLY A 37 -5.17 8.79 -12.16
N SER A 38 -6.07 7.97 -11.62
CA SER A 38 -6.29 7.86 -10.17
C SER A 38 -5.49 6.69 -9.59
N TYR A 39 -5.20 6.73 -8.29
CA TYR A 39 -4.42 5.70 -7.58
C TYR A 39 -4.86 4.24 -7.81
N ALA A 40 -6.14 4.01 -8.10
CA ALA A 40 -6.75 2.69 -8.34
C ALA A 40 -7.31 2.49 -9.76
N ASN A 41 -6.99 3.40 -10.68
CA ASN A 41 -7.29 3.32 -12.10
C ASN A 41 -6.34 4.25 -12.85
N GLY A 42 -5.14 3.76 -13.11
CA GLY A 42 -4.03 4.56 -13.63
C GLY A 42 -2.84 3.73 -14.08
N CYS A 43 -1.77 4.41 -14.46
CA CYS A 43 -0.48 3.86 -14.87
C CYS A 43 0.64 4.84 -14.53
N LEU A 44 1.88 4.45 -14.82
CA LEU A 44 3.08 5.22 -14.51
C LEU A 44 4.03 5.21 -15.71
N GLU A 45 4.39 6.39 -16.20
CA GLU A 45 5.46 6.59 -17.18
C GLU A 45 6.78 6.89 -16.47
N GLY A 46 7.91 6.52 -17.10
CA GLY A 46 9.26 6.89 -16.67
C GLY A 46 9.68 6.37 -15.29
N ALA A 47 9.02 5.32 -14.77
CA ALA A 47 9.17 4.87 -13.39
C ALA A 47 10.63 4.60 -12.99
N ASP A 48 11.01 5.08 -11.82
CA ASP A 48 12.28 4.75 -11.21
C ASP A 48 12.18 3.46 -10.39
N ALA A 49 13.25 2.66 -10.41
CA ALA A 49 13.38 1.51 -9.50
C ALA A 49 13.96 1.98 -8.16
N LEU A 50 13.27 1.68 -7.05
CA LEU A 50 13.82 1.85 -5.72
C LEU A 50 15.01 0.88 -5.53
N PRO A 51 16.21 1.36 -5.12
CA PRO A 51 17.31 0.46 -4.78
C PRO A 51 16.86 -0.53 -3.70
N LEU A 52 17.15 -1.82 -3.90
CA LEU A 52 16.65 -2.90 -3.03
C LEU A 52 17.13 -2.77 -1.57
N THR A 53 18.24 -2.08 -1.37
CA THR A 53 18.76 -1.73 -0.04
C THR A 53 19.17 -0.26 -0.03
N GLY A 54 19.04 0.37 1.13
CA GLY A 54 19.52 1.73 1.35
C GLY A 54 19.64 2.04 2.84
N ILE A 55 20.01 3.28 3.16
CA ILE A 55 20.18 3.72 4.55
C ILE A 55 18.82 3.63 5.26
N GLY A 56 18.72 2.73 6.23
CA GLY A 56 17.53 2.56 7.06
C GLY A 56 16.38 1.77 6.43
N TYR A 57 16.54 1.18 5.24
CA TYR A 57 15.49 0.35 4.65
C TYR A 57 16.00 -0.84 3.79
N GLN A 58 15.14 -1.85 3.65
CA GLN A 58 15.28 -2.95 2.68
C GLN A 58 13.95 -3.25 1.98
N VAL A 59 14.01 -3.61 0.70
CA VAL A 59 12.85 -4.05 -0.07
C VAL A 59 12.61 -5.54 0.14
N VAL A 60 11.40 -5.90 0.57
CA VAL A 60 10.97 -7.29 0.74
C VAL A 60 10.33 -7.82 -0.55
N ARG A 61 10.46 -9.12 -0.80
CA ARG A 61 9.78 -9.81 -1.93
C ARG A 61 10.06 -9.17 -3.30
N SER A 62 11.31 -8.75 -3.50
CA SER A 62 11.74 -8.04 -4.72
C SER A 62 11.55 -8.86 -6.00
N GLU A 63 11.43 -10.19 -5.91
CA GLU A 63 11.11 -11.06 -7.04
C GLU A 63 9.78 -10.72 -7.71
N ARG A 64 8.87 -10.04 -6.99
CA ARG A 64 7.57 -9.60 -7.51
C ARG A 64 7.66 -8.37 -8.42
N LYS A 65 8.81 -7.68 -8.46
CA LYS A 65 9.01 -6.45 -9.24
C LYS A 65 7.97 -5.36 -8.96
N ARG A 66 7.62 -5.20 -7.68
CA ARG A 66 6.70 -4.18 -7.18
C ARG A 66 7.41 -3.02 -6.48
N TYR A 67 8.64 -2.68 -6.88
CA TYR A 67 9.48 -1.66 -6.24
C TYR A 67 9.75 -0.46 -7.15
N PHE A 68 8.91 -0.26 -8.17
CA PHE A 68 8.99 0.90 -9.06
C PHE A 68 8.09 2.01 -8.52
N ALA A 69 8.43 3.27 -8.76
CA ALA A 69 7.65 4.39 -8.26
C ALA A 69 7.91 5.69 -9.02
N HIS A 70 7.07 6.68 -8.75
CA HIS A 70 7.40 8.07 -9.03
C HIS A 70 8.60 8.52 -8.19
N SER A 71 9.47 9.39 -8.73
CA SER A 71 10.69 9.83 -8.03
C SER A 71 10.41 10.45 -6.66
N GLU A 72 9.30 11.20 -6.53
CA GLU A 72 8.81 11.72 -5.24
C GLU A 72 8.54 10.63 -4.18
N THR A 73 8.00 9.47 -4.59
CA THR A 73 7.78 8.33 -3.70
C THR A 73 9.09 7.70 -3.26
N ILE A 74 10.07 7.59 -4.17
CA ILE A 74 11.42 7.11 -3.82
C ILE A 74 12.08 8.04 -2.81
N ASN A 75 11.98 9.35 -3.02
CA ASN A 75 12.54 10.36 -2.12
C ASN A 75 11.86 10.28 -0.75
N PHE A 76 10.53 10.19 -0.71
CA PHE A 76 9.78 9.97 0.53
C PHE A 76 10.26 8.75 1.30
N ILE A 77 10.40 7.60 0.64
CA ILE A 77 10.87 6.36 1.29
C ILE A 77 12.27 6.55 1.87
N LYS A 78 13.19 7.14 1.10
CA LYS A 78 14.57 7.38 1.55
C LYS A 78 14.61 8.35 2.74
N ASP A 79 13.82 9.41 2.72
CA ASP A 79 13.78 10.41 3.79
C ASP A 79 13.21 9.81 5.07
N LEU A 80 12.08 9.11 4.98
CA LEU A 80 11.46 8.43 6.12
C LEU A 80 12.38 7.34 6.70
N ALA A 81 13.08 6.58 5.84
CA ALA A 81 14.04 5.58 6.27
C ALA A 81 15.25 6.17 7.01
N ARG A 82 15.75 7.34 6.56
CA ARG A 82 16.81 8.06 7.26
C ARG A 82 16.34 8.56 8.62
N ILE A 83 15.12 9.10 8.73
CA ILE A 83 14.51 9.49 10.01
C ILE A 83 14.42 8.26 10.93
N SER A 84 13.83 7.15 10.44
CA SER A 84 13.71 5.91 11.20
C SER A 84 15.04 5.39 11.72
N LYS A 85 16.08 5.40 10.88
CA LYS A 85 17.40 4.92 11.29
C LYS A 85 18.10 5.85 12.26
N LYS A 86 17.98 7.16 12.07
CA LYS A 86 18.66 8.17 12.87
C LYS A 86 18.00 8.33 14.24
N ASP A 87 16.69 8.46 14.27
CA ASP A 87 15.96 8.91 15.45
C ASP A 87 15.42 7.73 16.26
N PHE A 88 15.11 6.60 15.60
CA PHE A 88 14.50 5.42 16.23
C PHE A 88 15.42 4.20 16.21
N ASN A 89 16.56 4.27 15.51
CA ASN A 89 17.46 3.15 15.22
C ASN A 89 16.75 1.91 14.64
N LYS A 90 15.69 2.12 13.84
CA LYS A 90 14.95 1.03 13.20
C LYS A 90 15.20 0.97 11.70
N GLN A 91 15.28 -0.26 11.20
CA GLN A 91 15.34 -0.62 9.79
C GLN A 91 13.93 -0.86 9.26
N LEU A 92 13.53 -0.11 8.22
CA LEU A 92 12.24 -0.24 7.56
C LEU A 92 12.24 -1.37 6.53
N LEU A 93 11.09 -2.01 6.38
CA LEU A 93 10.83 -3.01 5.34
C LEU A 93 9.80 -2.46 4.37
N ILE A 94 10.24 -2.21 3.14
CA ILE A 94 9.42 -1.67 2.05
C ILE A 94 8.85 -2.83 1.24
N ALA A 95 7.54 -2.90 1.13
CA ALA A 95 6.83 -3.96 0.42
C ALA A 95 6.38 -3.50 -0.97
N ASP A 96 5.08 -3.58 -1.26
CA ASP A 96 4.55 -3.23 -2.57
C ASP A 96 4.55 -1.70 -2.77
N VAL A 97 5.04 -1.24 -3.92
CA VAL A 97 5.09 0.17 -4.38
C VAL A 97 4.30 0.31 -5.68
N SER A 98 4.87 -0.05 -6.83
CA SER A 98 4.14 -0.27 -8.09
C SER A 98 4.89 -1.21 -9.03
N LEU A 99 4.21 -1.68 -10.07
CA LEU A 99 4.86 -2.34 -11.22
C LEU A 99 5.68 -1.32 -12.04
N PRO A 100 6.56 -1.76 -12.95
CA PRO A 100 7.39 -0.88 -13.78
C PRO A 100 6.64 0.18 -14.58
N LYS A 101 5.40 -0.12 -14.95
CA LYS A 101 4.51 0.81 -15.67
C LYS A 101 3.25 1.16 -14.86
N GLY A 102 3.29 0.92 -13.55
CA GLY A 102 2.13 1.05 -12.69
C GLY A 102 1.03 0.05 -13.07
N GLY A 103 -0.22 0.49 -13.02
CA GLY A 103 -1.36 -0.35 -13.34
C GLY A 103 -1.71 -1.37 -12.25
N ARG A 104 -2.81 -2.08 -12.50
CA ARG A 104 -3.46 -2.93 -11.49
C ARG A 104 -2.68 -4.23 -11.26
N PHE A 105 -2.37 -4.53 -10.00
CA PHE A 105 -1.89 -5.85 -9.57
C PHE A 105 -2.96 -6.94 -9.76
N SER A 106 -2.54 -8.20 -9.96
CA SER A 106 -3.48 -9.34 -9.93
C SER A 106 -4.09 -9.56 -8.55
N HIS A 107 -3.34 -9.22 -7.50
CA HIS A 107 -3.79 -9.29 -6.10
C HIS A 107 -3.08 -8.30 -5.19
N GLY A 108 -3.65 -8.16 -3.99
CA GLY A 108 -3.22 -7.22 -2.97
C GLY A 108 -4.15 -6.02 -2.97
N HIS A 109 -3.60 -4.84 -2.80
CA HIS A 109 -4.36 -3.60 -2.85
C HIS A 109 -4.88 -3.31 -4.27
N SER A 110 -6.03 -2.65 -4.34
CA SER A 110 -6.60 -2.18 -5.61
C SER A 110 -5.90 -0.93 -6.16
N SER A 111 -5.14 -0.21 -5.31
CA SER A 111 -4.35 0.97 -5.69
C SER A 111 -2.94 0.57 -6.17
N HIS A 112 -1.90 1.36 -5.90
CA HIS A 112 -0.52 1.17 -6.36
C HIS A 112 -0.31 1.31 -7.87
N GLN A 113 -1.28 1.91 -8.57
CA GLN A 113 -1.25 1.92 -10.03
C GLN A 113 -0.46 3.09 -10.62
N THR A 114 -0.17 4.12 -9.84
CA THR A 114 0.42 5.38 -10.33
C THR A 114 1.80 5.66 -9.75
N GLY A 115 2.41 4.72 -9.02
CA GLY A 115 3.72 4.95 -8.37
C GLY A 115 3.71 5.88 -7.17
N LEU A 116 2.53 6.21 -6.62
CA LEU A 116 2.34 7.15 -5.50
C LEU A 116 1.84 6.47 -4.21
N ASP A 117 1.84 5.14 -4.17
CA ASP A 117 1.49 4.36 -2.99
C ASP A 117 2.68 3.47 -2.59
N VAL A 118 2.90 3.32 -1.28
CA VAL A 118 3.91 2.40 -0.73
C VAL A 118 3.38 1.72 0.53
N ASP A 119 3.52 0.40 0.57
CA ASP A 119 3.29 -0.39 1.78
C ASP A 119 4.59 -0.50 2.57
N ILE A 120 4.56 -0.05 3.84
CA ILE A 120 5.68 -0.15 4.77
C ILE A 120 5.26 -1.07 5.90
N TRP A 121 5.97 -2.18 6.08
CA TRP A 121 5.64 -3.12 7.15
C TRP A 121 5.91 -2.48 8.52
N LEU A 122 5.00 -2.74 9.45
CA LEU A 122 5.11 -2.31 10.84
C LEU A 122 5.88 -3.35 11.69
N ARG A 123 6.69 -4.19 11.05
CA ARG A 123 7.67 -5.02 11.72
C ARG A 123 8.99 -4.23 11.76
N LEU A 124 9.20 -3.51 12.85
CA LEU A 124 10.42 -2.73 13.08
C LEU A 124 11.58 -3.66 13.47
N LEU A 125 12.74 -3.48 12.84
CA LEU A 125 13.93 -4.28 13.07
C LEU A 125 15.08 -3.41 13.57
N ASP A 126 15.89 -3.92 14.50
CA ASP A 126 17.10 -3.22 14.95
C ASP A 126 18.28 -3.43 13.98
N GLN A 127 18.22 -4.52 13.19
CA GLN A 127 19.26 -4.92 12.25
C GLN A 127 18.64 -5.31 10.89
N PRO A 128 19.38 -5.16 9.78
CA PRO A 128 18.91 -5.58 8.47
C PRO A 128 18.76 -7.10 8.38
N LEU A 129 17.80 -7.54 7.58
CA LEU A 129 17.61 -8.94 7.21
C LEU A 129 18.67 -9.41 6.22
N THR A 130 18.91 -10.71 6.21
CA THR A 130 19.66 -11.40 5.16
C THR A 130 18.86 -11.46 3.85
N GLU A 131 19.54 -11.75 2.74
CA GLU A 131 18.88 -11.90 1.44
C GLU A 131 17.84 -13.04 1.42
N ALA A 132 18.12 -14.14 2.13
CA ALA A 132 17.18 -15.27 2.25
C ALA A 132 15.90 -14.84 2.99
N GLU A 133 16.04 -14.09 4.08
CA GLU A 133 14.90 -13.54 4.84
C GLU A 133 14.11 -12.52 4.02
N LEU A 134 14.76 -11.71 3.16
CA LEU A 134 14.06 -10.77 2.28
C LEU A 134 13.22 -11.48 1.20
N LYS A 135 13.63 -12.67 0.76
CA LYS A 135 12.89 -13.53 -0.20
C LYS A 135 11.73 -14.27 0.45
N GLN A 136 11.86 -14.64 1.73
CA GLN A 136 10.79 -15.27 2.51
C GLN A 136 10.45 -14.50 3.80
N PRO A 137 10.02 -13.23 3.69
CA PRO A 137 9.81 -12.39 4.85
C PRO A 137 8.43 -12.68 5.44
N TYR A 138 8.35 -12.61 6.77
CA TYR A 138 7.10 -12.72 7.52
C TYR A 138 6.72 -11.36 8.12
N SER A 139 5.43 -11.03 8.06
CA SER A 139 4.88 -9.85 8.69
C SER A 139 4.35 -10.18 10.09
N ILE A 140 4.27 -9.19 10.96
CA ILE A 140 3.70 -9.31 12.31
C ILE A 140 2.46 -8.43 12.37
N SER A 141 1.31 -9.01 12.72
CA SER A 141 0.11 -8.22 13.00
C SER A 141 0.25 -7.56 14.37
N LEU A 142 0.07 -6.24 14.43
CA LEU A 142 -0.02 -5.47 15.67
C LEU A 142 -1.41 -5.53 16.30
N VAL A 143 -2.39 -6.10 15.59
CA VAL A 143 -3.78 -6.23 16.05
C VAL A 143 -4.10 -7.69 16.27
N ASP A 144 -4.71 -7.98 17.42
CA ASP A 144 -5.32 -9.26 17.73
C ASP A 144 -6.76 -9.27 17.22
N LYS A 145 -7.02 -10.08 16.20
CA LYS A 145 -8.30 -10.08 15.48
C LYS A 145 -9.48 -10.61 16.32
N PRO A 146 -9.33 -11.67 17.15
CA PRO A 146 -10.43 -12.14 17.99
C PRO A 146 -10.91 -11.12 19.02
N THR A 147 -10.01 -10.31 19.56
CA THR A 147 -10.34 -9.32 20.60
C THR A 147 -10.45 -7.88 20.10
N ASP A 148 -10.14 -7.63 18.82
CA ASP A 148 -10.04 -6.29 18.22
C ASP A 148 -9.20 -5.32 19.07
N SER A 149 -8.04 -5.81 19.54
CA SER A 149 -7.14 -5.07 20.44
C SER A 149 -5.71 -4.99 19.90
N ILE A 150 -4.93 -4.02 20.41
CA ILE A 150 -3.49 -3.97 20.13
C ILE A 150 -2.77 -5.09 20.87
N ARG A 151 -1.88 -5.77 20.15
CA ARG A 151 -0.90 -6.71 20.71
C ARG A 151 0.24 -5.94 21.34
N ASN A 152 0.11 -5.65 22.64
CA ASN A 152 1.07 -4.85 23.39
C ASN A 152 2.49 -5.45 23.39
N GLU A 153 2.63 -6.76 23.21
CA GLU A 153 3.94 -7.42 23.08
C GLU A 153 4.70 -7.07 21.79
N PHE A 154 4.01 -6.53 20.78
CA PHE A 154 4.61 -6.10 19.51
C PHE A 154 4.57 -4.59 19.31
N TRP A 155 3.68 -3.89 20.01
CA TRP A 155 3.61 -2.43 19.95
C TRP A 155 4.80 -1.77 20.68
N GLN A 156 5.62 -1.07 19.90
CA GLN A 156 6.72 -0.22 20.36
C GLN A 156 6.36 1.26 20.19
N SER A 157 6.92 2.16 21.01
CA SER A 157 6.78 3.62 20.88
C SER A 157 7.10 4.12 19.48
N GLU A 158 8.09 3.51 18.84
CA GLU A 158 8.63 3.84 17.53
C GLU A 158 7.58 3.64 16.42
N HIS A 159 6.53 2.84 16.63
CA HIS A 159 5.42 2.77 15.69
C HIS A 159 4.62 4.08 15.67
N PHE A 160 4.39 4.69 16.83
CA PHE A 160 3.74 5.98 16.92
C PHE A 160 4.58 7.04 16.21
N ASP A 161 5.87 7.11 16.54
CA ASP A 161 6.78 8.12 15.98
C ASP A 161 6.98 7.94 14.47
N LEU A 162 7.10 6.71 13.98
CA LEU A 162 7.23 6.43 12.55
C LEU A 162 5.99 6.86 11.76
N ILE A 163 4.79 6.48 12.23
CA ILE A 163 3.54 6.84 11.54
C ILE A 163 3.32 8.35 11.60
N LYS A 164 3.66 9.00 12.72
CA LYS A 164 3.62 10.46 12.87
C LYS A 164 4.58 11.15 11.90
N ALA A 165 5.84 10.72 11.84
CA ALA A 165 6.83 11.27 10.92
C ALA A 165 6.38 11.14 9.46
N ALA A 166 5.84 9.98 9.08
CA ALA A 166 5.29 9.77 7.75
C ALA A 166 4.09 10.71 7.47
N ALA A 167 3.19 10.90 8.43
CA ALA A 167 2.01 11.75 8.25
C ALA A 167 2.36 13.24 8.20
N GLN A 168 3.41 13.67 8.90
CA GLN A 168 3.86 15.07 8.90
C GLN A 168 4.53 15.46 7.58
N ASP A 169 4.99 14.51 6.77
CA ASP A 169 5.52 14.79 5.44
C ASP A 169 4.45 15.43 4.53
N GLU A 170 4.78 16.56 3.91
CA GLU A 170 3.87 17.33 3.06
C GLU A 170 3.46 16.58 1.79
N ARG A 171 4.31 15.67 1.31
CA ARG A 171 4.01 14.82 0.15
C ARG A 171 2.88 13.85 0.46
N VAL A 172 2.68 13.46 1.72
CA VAL A 172 1.70 12.44 2.11
C VAL A 172 0.28 13.01 2.13
N ALA A 173 -0.60 12.37 1.36
CA ALA A 173 -2.02 12.64 1.31
C ALA A 173 -2.80 11.84 2.37
N ARG A 174 -2.48 10.55 2.52
CA ARG A 174 -3.13 9.62 3.45
C ARG A 174 -2.18 8.52 3.89
N ILE A 175 -2.43 7.98 5.08
CA ILE A 175 -1.84 6.72 5.57
C ILE A 175 -2.99 5.81 5.98
N PHE A 176 -3.13 4.64 5.36
CA PHE A 176 -4.14 3.67 5.78
C PHE A 176 -3.53 2.67 6.75
N VAL A 177 -4.20 2.51 7.89
CA VAL A 177 -3.87 1.56 8.96
C VAL A 177 -5.14 0.87 9.43
N ASN A 178 -4.99 -0.24 10.18
CA ASN A 178 -6.12 -0.83 10.87
C ASN A 178 -6.78 0.17 11.84
N SER A 179 -8.10 0.07 12.04
CA SER A 179 -8.82 0.95 12.98
C SER A 179 -8.27 0.91 14.41
N ILE A 180 -7.83 -0.26 14.88
CA ILE A 180 -7.27 -0.42 16.22
C ILE A 180 -5.91 0.28 16.36
N ILE A 181 -5.11 0.29 15.30
CA ILE A 181 -3.86 1.08 15.24
C ILE A 181 -4.19 2.56 15.27
N LYS A 182 -5.16 3.01 14.46
CA LYS A 182 -5.60 4.42 14.45
C LYS A 182 -6.04 4.88 15.83
N GLU A 183 -6.80 4.07 16.55
CA GLU A 183 -7.26 4.39 17.91
C GLU A 183 -6.10 4.43 18.90
N LYS A 184 -5.16 3.49 18.82
CA LYS A 184 -3.94 3.53 19.64
C LYS A 184 -3.15 4.81 19.45
N LEU A 185 -3.01 5.27 18.20
CA LEU A 185 -2.37 6.55 17.90
C LEU A 185 -3.15 7.73 18.49
N CYS A 186 -4.47 7.71 18.40
CA CYS A 186 -5.33 8.74 18.99
C CYS A 186 -5.24 8.77 20.53
N GLU A 187 -5.11 7.61 21.18
CA GLU A 187 -4.93 7.52 22.64
C GLU A 187 -3.57 8.05 23.10
N GLN A 188 -2.53 7.88 22.27
CA GLN A 188 -1.15 8.29 22.60
C GLN A 188 -0.85 9.75 22.24
N GLU A 189 -1.56 10.35 21.27
CA GLU A 189 -1.35 11.74 20.91
C GLU A 189 -2.01 12.67 21.94
N THR A 190 -1.17 13.37 22.71
CA THR A 190 -1.60 14.31 23.76
C THR A 190 -1.39 15.77 23.38
N ASN A 191 -0.77 16.05 22.22
CA ASN A 191 -0.41 17.38 21.77
C ASN A 191 -1.18 17.74 20.47
N ASP A 192 -0.47 17.93 19.36
CA ASP A 192 -1.03 18.31 18.07
C ASP A 192 -1.50 17.08 17.28
N SER A 193 -2.83 16.91 17.21
CA SER A 193 -3.48 15.83 16.47
C SER A 193 -3.70 16.13 14.97
N GLN A 194 -3.23 17.26 14.42
CA GLN A 194 -3.49 17.61 13.01
C GLN A 194 -2.98 16.54 12.03
N TRP A 195 -1.84 15.92 12.30
CA TRP A 195 -1.29 14.86 11.47
C TRP A 195 -2.18 13.60 11.44
N LEU A 196 -2.94 13.34 12.51
CA LEU A 196 -3.86 12.21 12.59
C LEU A 196 -4.95 12.31 11.52
N ARG A 197 -5.31 13.50 11.04
CA ARG A 197 -6.25 13.68 9.93
C ARG A 197 -5.88 12.88 8.68
N LYS A 198 -4.58 12.74 8.39
CA LYS A 198 -4.07 11.94 7.26
C LYS A 198 -4.12 10.44 7.52
N VAL A 199 -4.13 10.01 8.77
CA VAL A 199 -4.20 8.58 9.15
C VAL A 199 -5.65 8.11 9.11
N ARG A 200 -5.93 7.17 8.20
CA ARG A 200 -7.25 6.68 7.85
C ARG A 200 -7.41 5.22 8.26
N PRO A 201 -8.46 4.88 9.04
CA PRO A 201 -8.77 3.48 9.29
C PRO A 201 -9.19 2.78 7.98
N TRP A 202 -8.73 1.55 7.78
CA TRP A 202 -9.10 0.70 6.66
C TRP A 202 -9.04 -0.78 7.04
N TRP A 203 -9.82 -1.62 6.34
CA TRP A 203 -9.80 -3.07 6.54
C TRP A 203 -8.41 -3.67 6.27
N GLY A 204 -8.04 -4.68 7.06
CA GLY A 204 -6.69 -5.26 7.02
C GLY A 204 -5.69 -4.34 7.70
N HIS A 205 -4.58 -4.03 7.03
CA HIS A 205 -3.56 -3.05 7.44
C HIS A 205 -3.11 -3.17 8.91
N SER A 206 -3.12 -4.39 9.46
CA SER A 206 -2.72 -4.65 10.84
C SER A 206 -1.24 -4.93 10.98
N SER A 207 -0.52 -5.17 9.88
CA SER A 207 0.91 -5.49 9.84
C SER A 207 1.74 -4.56 8.96
N HIS A 208 1.09 -3.61 8.29
CA HIS A 208 1.72 -2.60 7.45
C HIS A 208 0.88 -1.32 7.47
N MET A 209 1.52 -0.19 7.22
CA MET A 209 0.85 1.05 6.86
C MET A 209 0.96 1.24 5.34
N HIS A 210 -0.14 1.66 4.72
CA HIS A 210 -0.17 2.03 3.31
C HIS A 210 -0.09 3.54 3.20
N VAL A 211 1.03 4.07 2.74
CA VAL A 211 1.22 5.50 2.55
C VAL A 211 0.89 5.89 1.12
N ARG A 212 0.07 6.92 0.96
CA ARG A 212 -0.28 7.52 -0.33
C ARG A 212 0.21 8.95 -0.39
N LEU A 213 0.90 9.30 -1.46
CA LEU A 213 1.34 10.65 -1.77
C LEU A 213 0.28 11.45 -2.54
N ASN A 214 0.37 12.77 -2.46
CA ASN A 214 -0.35 13.68 -3.34
C ASN A 214 0.15 13.51 -4.78
N CYS A 215 -0.67 13.86 -5.77
CA CYS A 215 -0.15 14.00 -7.13
C CYS A 215 0.98 15.06 -7.15
N PRO A 216 2.11 14.75 -7.78
CA PRO A 216 3.14 15.75 -8.09
C PRO A 216 2.52 16.93 -8.87
N LYS A 217 3.05 18.13 -8.64
CA LYS A 217 2.47 19.35 -9.26
C LYS A 217 2.61 19.36 -10.78
N GLU A 218 3.64 18.71 -11.30
CA GLU A 218 3.97 18.69 -12.73
C GLU A 218 3.26 17.56 -13.49
N ASP A 219 2.53 16.68 -12.78
CA ASP A 219 1.84 15.55 -13.38
C ASP A 219 0.38 15.94 -13.69
N ASP A 220 0.18 16.60 -14.83
CA ASP A 220 -1.13 17.11 -15.26
C ASP A 220 -2.19 16.00 -15.42
N SER A 221 -1.78 14.78 -15.77
CA SER A 221 -2.69 13.64 -15.91
C SER A 221 -3.01 12.95 -14.57
N CYS A 222 -2.41 13.37 -13.45
CA CYS A 222 -2.61 12.75 -12.15
C CYS A 222 -3.89 13.26 -11.47
N ILE A 223 -4.71 12.34 -10.97
CA ILE A 223 -6.00 12.65 -10.36
C ILE A 223 -5.94 12.43 -8.84
N ASN A 224 -5.88 13.54 -8.11
CA ASN A 224 -5.98 13.53 -6.65
C ASN A 224 -7.35 13.00 -6.19
N GLN A 225 -7.35 12.38 -5.03
CA GLN A 225 -8.55 12.05 -4.26
C GLN A 225 -9.04 13.28 -3.48
N ALA A 226 -10.32 13.30 -3.11
CA ALA A 226 -10.84 14.33 -2.21
C ALA A 226 -10.03 14.42 -0.90
N LYS A 227 -9.97 15.60 -0.27
CA LYS A 227 -9.31 15.78 1.03
C LYS A 227 -9.95 14.87 2.09
N PRO A 228 -9.18 14.38 3.10
CA PRO A 228 -9.79 13.72 4.25
C PRO A 228 -10.82 14.64 4.94
N PRO A 229 -11.84 14.07 5.62
CA PRO A 229 -12.74 14.84 6.47
C PRO A 229 -11.98 15.77 7.43
N GLU A 230 -12.62 16.84 7.86
CA GLU A 230 -12.03 17.73 8.86
C GLU A 230 -11.90 17.05 10.23
N GLY A 231 -10.96 17.53 11.03
CA GLY A 231 -10.60 16.94 12.33
C GLY A 231 -9.59 15.79 12.23
N ASP A 232 -9.20 15.26 13.39
CA ASP A 232 -8.22 14.17 13.52
C ASP A 232 -8.77 12.77 13.22
N GLY A 233 -10.10 12.63 13.15
CA GLY A 233 -10.79 11.36 12.91
C GLY A 233 -10.78 10.39 14.10
N CYS A 234 -10.42 10.84 15.32
CA CYS A 234 -10.29 9.99 16.50
C CYS A 234 -11.63 9.66 17.21
N GLY A 235 -12.68 10.42 16.92
CA GLY A 235 -14.00 10.23 17.51
C GLY A 235 -14.84 9.15 16.83
N TYR A 236 -16.00 9.55 16.30
CA TYR A 236 -16.98 8.64 15.69
C TYR A 236 -16.38 7.81 14.54
N GLU A 237 -15.53 8.43 13.72
CA GLU A 237 -15.00 7.79 12.52
C GLU A 237 -14.19 6.53 12.85
N ALA A 238 -13.13 6.63 13.66
CA ALA A 238 -12.32 5.48 14.05
C ALA A 238 -13.17 4.35 14.67
N LYS A 239 -14.10 4.70 15.57
CA LYS A 239 -15.02 3.74 16.21
C LYS A 239 -15.97 3.07 15.22
N SER A 240 -16.49 3.82 14.25
CA SER A 240 -17.43 3.31 13.24
C SER A 240 -16.78 2.25 12.33
N TRP A 241 -15.48 2.40 12.04
CA TRP A 241 -14.71 1.41 11.27
C TRP A 241 -14.47 0.12 12.05
N ARG A 242 -14.36 0.18 13.38
CA ARG A 242 -14.32 -1.03 14.21
C ARG A 242 -15.65 -1.80 14.12
N LEU A 243 -16.77 -1.09 14.20
CA LEU A 243 -18.11 -1.70 14.21
C LEU A 243 -18.55 -2.22 12.83
N ASN A 244 -18.16 -1.52 11.76
CA ASN A 244 -18.50 -1.86 10.38
C ASN A 244 -17.25 -1.81 9.49
N PRO A 245 -16.33 -2.79 9.60
CA PRO A 245 -15.03 -2.74 8.93
C PRO A 245 -15.12 -2.85 7.41
N THR A 246 -16.27 -3.28 6.87
CA THR A 246 -16.53 -3.35 5.43
C THR A 246 -17.61 -2.35 5.05
N PRO A 247 -17.28 -1.29 4.29
CA PRO A 247 -18.30 -0.50 3.61
C PRO A 247 -19.09 -1.41 2.67
N GLN A 248 -20.41 -1.31 2.69
CA GLN A 248 -21.25 -2.00 1.72
C GLN A 248 -20.85 -1.53 0.31
N LYS A 249 -20.27 -2.44 -0.51
CA LYS A 249 -19.92 -2.13 -1.90
C LYS A 249 -21.19 -1.87 -2.69
N LYS A 250 -21.51 -0.60 -2.94
CA LYS A 250 -22.45 -0.24 -4.02
C LYS A 250 -21.80 -0.68 -5.35
N LYS A 251 -22.49 -1.51 -6.14
CA LYS A 251 -22.04 -1.90 -7.48
C LYS A 251 -21.94 -0.65 -8.35
N LYS A 252 -20.73 -0.13 -8.53
CA LYS A 252 -20.42 0.88 -9.54
C LYS A 252 -19.87 0.19 -10.79
N ALA A 253 -20.14 0.76 -11.96
CA ALA A 253 -19.47 0.32 -13.18
C ALA A 253 -17.94 0.42 -13.00
N PRO A 254 -17.15 -0.49 -13.59
CA PRO A 254 -15.70 -0.35 -13.58
C PRO A 254 -15.29 1.01 -14.15
N PRO A 255 -14.31 1.70 -13.55
CA PRO A 255 -13.84 2.96 -14.08
C PRO A 255 -13.23 2.74 -15.48
N VAL A 256 -13.40 3.72 -16.36
CA VAL A 256 -12.76 3.73 -17.68
C VAL A 256 -11.28 4.02 -17.49
N MET A 257 -10.42 3.18 -18.06
CA MET A 257 -8.96 3.35 -17.98
C MET A 257 -8.53 4.62 -18.74
N PRO A 258 -7.54 5.39 -18.25
CA PRO A 258 -7.04 6.56 -18.97
C PRO A 258 -6.50 6.19 -20.36
N PRO A 259 -6.72 7.01 -21.41
CA PRO A 259 -6.26 6.74 -22.77
C PRO A 259 -4.75 6.49 -22.88
N GLN A 260 -3.93 7.23 -22.14
CA GLN A 260 -2.48 7.04 -22.10
C GLN A 260 -2.12 5.64 -21.60
N CYS A 261 -2.85 5.13 -20.60
CA CYS A 261 -2.67 3.78 -20.07
C CYS A 261 -3.12 2.69 -21.05
N ILE A 262 -4.19 2.94 -21.81
CA ILE A 262 -4.63 2.02 -22.89
C ILE A 262 -3.54 1.93 -23.97
N LYS A 263 -3.03 3.09 -24.41
CA LYS A 263 -1.92 3.17 -25.38
C LYS A 263 -0.68 2.44 -24.87
N MET A 264 -0.36 2.60 -23.59
CA MET A 264 0.76 1.92 -22.95
C MET A 264 0.61 0.39 -22.97
N LEU A 265 -0.60 -0.13 -22.76
CA LEU A 265 -0.95 -1.55 -22.90
C LEU A 265 -0.86 -2.07 -24.33
N GLY A 266 -0.85 -1.19 -25.34
CA GLY A 266 -0.94 -1.60 -26.75
C GLY A 266 -2.28 -2.27 -27.09
N VAL A 267 -3.32 -2.01 -26.30
CA VAL A 267 -4.68 -2.54 -26.51
C VAL A 267 -5.45 -1.52 -27.33
N ALA A 268 -6.12 -1.94 -28.40
CA ALA A 268 -6.96 -1.05 -29.19
C ALA A 268 -8.08 -0.46 -28.30
N GLU A 269 -8.38 0.83 -28.44
CA GLU A 269 -9.53 1.46 -27.79
C GLU A 269 -10.79 0.72 -28.26
N ASN A 270 -11.38 -0.08 -27.36
CA ASN A 270 -12.73 -0.60 -27.60
C ASN A 270 -13.70 0.58 -27.49
N ASN A 271 -13.90 1.27 -28.60
CA ASN A 271 -14.99 2.21 -28.80
C ASN A 271 -16.30 1.47 -28.54
N LYS A 272 -16.83 1.59 -27.33
CA LYS A 272 -18.23 1.32 -27.06
C LYS A 272 -19.01 2.58 -27.42
N SER A 273 -19.44 2.61 -28.68
CA SER A 273 -20.64 3.33 -29.12
C SER A 273 -21.89 2.82 -28.40
#